data_AF-A0A3M1W7H2-F1
#
_entry.id   AF-A0A3M1W7H2-F1
#
_cell.length_a   1.000
_cell.length_b   1.000
_cell.length_c   1.000
_cell.angle_alpha   90.00
_cell.angle_beta   90.00
_cell.angle_gamma   90.00
#
_symmetry.space_group_name_H-M   'P 1'
#
loop_
_entity.id
_entity.type
_entity.pdbx_description
1 polymer ?
#
loop_
_entity_poly.entity_id
_entity_poly.type
_entity_poly.pdbx_seq_one_letter_code
_entity_poly.pdbx_strand_id
1 'polypeptide(L)'
;MDRPSGGAPAEGAARQLWLASPPFCCGLSWLVNVLLELGIRATYSQWQGRHWEEGPEGSRMTCLAWEHLRWHLAAAAPERVFAFEPGSEVVWGHELRFARRPAPAVLFVRDVRDAVHSLWRRDHASELPLERYLEQSTEWPDHFPGCFGLPPADTWALFVAFWRAAGAAMPLLIVRFEDARREPVATVERVLGHFGFSRSREAVEAAVESSSVERLRAAVARHARETGWAWQTARRGCAAEWREWPERKASLLLSPLAVDVMADLGYEVPAPAVSGPDPEWLHLAAIGAREILAGGAAWLLPRLRAAAERAPSNRAAALALCHLALRWTASIFPRGGPPRAVSAAAQEFTRLLLRHADWPPLAEAARVALESDELPEPADPPRRDHWSPPRSARETAPGMQVPTIEEASHVAT
;
A
#
# COMPACT_ATOMS: atom_id res chain seq x y z
N MET A 1 -5.77 -22.73 -26.88
CA MET A 1 -5.10 -21.79 -25.96
C MET A 1 -4.35 -22.61 -24.95
N ASP A 2 -3.04 -22.75 -25.13
CA ASP A 2 -2.17 -23.50 -24.24
C ASP A 2 -2.12 -22.78 -22.88
N ARG A 3 -2.53 -23.46 -21.82
CA ARG A 3 -2.33 -22.95 -20.46
C ARG A 3 -0.82 -22.89 -20.24
N PRO A 4 -0.25 -21.76 -19.80
CA PRO A 4 1.15 -21.73 -19.39
C PRO A 4 1.29 -22.73 -18.25
N SER A 5 2.01 -23.82 -18.51
CA SER A 5 2.44 -24.75 -17.47
C SER A 5 3.23 -23.92 -16.47
N GLY A 6 2.81 -23.96 -15.20
CA GLY A 6 3.60 -23.42 -14.10
C GLY A 6 4.87 -24.24 -13.96
N GLY A 7 5.86 -23.94 -14.81
CA GLY A 7 7.18 -24.54 -14.72
C GLY A 7 7.74 -24.27 -13.33
N ALA A 8 8.38 -25.30 -12.75
CA ALA A 8 9.18 -25.11 -11.56
C ALA A 8 10.11 -23.90 -11.78
N PRO A 9 10.32 -23.04 -10.77
CA PRO A 9 11.23 -21.91 -10.90
C PRO A 9 12.57 -22.44 -11.44
N ALA A 10 13.13 -21.74 -12.43
CA ALA A 10 14.43 -22.09 -12.97
C ALA A 10 15.41 -22.27 -11.80
N GLU A 11 16.16 -23.36 -11.82
CA GLU A 11 17.12 -23.71 -10.78
C GLU A 11 18.04 -22.50 -10.53
N GLY A 12 17.92 -21.87 -9.36
CA GLY A 12 18.65 -20.64 -8.99
C GLY A 12 17.84 -19.33 -8.93
N ALA A 13 16.55 -19.32 -9.29
CA ALA A 13 15.72 -18.11 -9.11
C ALA A 13 15.44 -17.85 -7.62
N ALA A 14 15.72 -16.64 -7.14
CA ALA A 14 15.46 -16.26 -5.75
C ALA A 14 13.96 -16.37 -5.41
N ARG A 15 13.66 -16.91 -4.23
CA ARG A 15 12.31 -16.94 -3.67
C ARG A 15 11.82 -15.52 -3.44
N GLN A 16 10.73 -15.14 -4.09
CA GLN A 16 10.11 -13.83 -3.88
C GLN A 16 9.22 -13.84 -2.64
N LEU A 17 9.32 -12.79 -1.84
CA LEU A 17 8.52 -12.51 -0.66
C LEU A 17 7.89 -11.13 -0.84
N TRP A 18 6.66 -10.94 -0.36
CA TRP A 18 5.94 -9.68 -0.57
C TRP A 18 5.93 -8.82 0.68
N LEU A 19 6.18 -7.53 0.51
CA LEU A 19 5.97 -6.53 1.55
C LEU A 19 5.09 -5.41 0.98
N ALA A 20 3.82 -5.42 1.35
CA ALA A 20 2.82 -4.49 0.86
C ALA A 20 2.44 -3.47 1.93
N SER A 21 2.13 -2.25 1.49
CA SER A 21 1.54 -1.20 2.33
C SER A 21 0.57 -0.39 1.49
N PRO A 22 -0.50 0.18 2.08
CA PRO A 22 -1.24 1.26 1.42
C PRO A 22 -0.28 2.39 0.98
N PRO A 23 -0.55 3.15 -0.10
CA PRO A 23 0.30 4.22 -0.64
C PRO A 23 0.17 5.52 0.19
N PHE A 24 0.02 5.34 1.50
CA PHE A 24 -0.04 6.38 2.52
C PHE A 24 1.19 6.25 3.41
N CYS A 25 1.42 7.21 4.31
CA CYS A 25 2.58 7.21 5.19
C CYS A 25 2.45 6.19 6.33
N CYS A 26 2.39 4.90 5.99
CA CYS A 26 2.25 3.80 6.94
C CYS A 26 3.57 3.37 7.59
N GLY A 27 4.71 3.96 7.22
CA GLY A 27 6.01 3.62 7.80
C GLY A 27 6.71 2.42 7.15
N LEU A 28 6.25 1.97 5.98
CA LEU A 28 6.85 0.86 5.23
C LEU A 28 8.38 1.00 5.05
N SER A 29 8.86 2.21 4.78
CA SER A 29 10.29 2.46 4.55
C SER A 29 11.16 2.15 5.77
N TRP A 30 10.62 2.25 7.00
CA TRP A 30 11.33 1.84 8.21
C TRP A 30 11.65 0.34 8.17
N LEU A 31 10.66 -0.51 7.88
CA LEU A 31 10.87 -1.95 7.83
C LEU A 31 11.79 -2.34 6.67
N VAL A 32 11.67 -1.68 5.52
CA VAL A 32 12.60 -1.87 4.40
C VAL A 32 14.03 -1.55 4.83
N ASN A 33 14.25 -0.44 5.54
CA ASN A 33 15.57 -0.07 6.05
C ASN A 33 16.12 -1.13 7.01
N VAL A 34 15.29 -1.63 7.94
CA VAL A 34 15.69 -2.70 8.87
C VAL A 34 16.11 -3.97 8.11
N LEU A 35 15.36 -4.38 7.08
CA LEU A 35 15.72 -5.55 6.27
C LEU A 35 17.08 -5.37 5.57
N LEU A 36 17.35 -4.18 5.03
CA LEU A 36 18.64 -3.87 4.41
C LEU A 36 19.80 -3.91 5.42
N GLU A 37 19.61 -3.36 6.62
CA GLU A 37 20.59 -3.43 7.72
C GLU A 37 20.86 -4.88 8.18
N LEU A 38 19.90 -5.79 8.02
CA LEU A 38 20.03 -7.22 8.32
C LEU A 38 20.61 -8.06 7.17
N GLY A 39 21.08 -7.41 6.09
CA GLY A 39 21.60 -8.11 4.91
C GLY A 39 20.52 -8.90 4.16
N ILE A 40 19.26 -8.46 4.22
CA ILE A 40 18.15 -9.05 3.46
C ILE A 40 17.86 -8.15 2.26
N ARG A 41 17.91 -8.74 1.06
CA ARG A 41 17.66 -8.02 -0.18
C ARG A 41 16.21 -7.54 -0.23
N ALA A 42 16.03 -6.22 -0.33
CA ALA A 42 14.70 -5.59 -0.41
C ALA A 42 14.57 -4.72 -1.66
N THR A 43 13.70 -5.10 -2.60
CA THR A 43 13.59 -4.48 -3.92
C THR A 43 12.24 -3.78 -4.09
N TYR A 44 12.26 -2.49 -4.39
CA TYR A 44 11.06 -1.74 -4.76
C TYR A 44 10.48 -2.27 -6.08
N SER A 45 9.19 -2.60 -6.11
CA SER A 45 8.52 -3.29 -7.21
C SER A 45 8.70 -2.61 -8.57
N GLN A 46 8.68 -1.27 -8.60
CA GLN A 46 8.77 -0.49 -9.84
C GLN A 46 10.16 -0.54 -10.49
N TRP A 47 11.18 -1.06 -9.80
CA TRP A 47 12.54 -1.22 -10.33
C TRP A 47 13.09 -2.64 -10.22
N GLN A 48 12.24 -3.67 -10.20
CA GLN A 48 12.74 -5.04 -10.30
C GLN A 48 13.67 -5.20 -11.53
N GLY A 49 14.83 -5.79 -11.30
CA GLY A 49 15.90 -5.94 -12.31
C GLY A 49 16.75 -4.69 -12.56
N ARG A 50 16.46 -3.56 -11.91
CA ARG A 50 17.22 -2.30 -12.02
C ARG A 50 17.51 -1.64 -10.67
N HIS A 51 17.16 -2.30 -9.56
CA HIS A 51 17.35 -1.78 -8.21
C HIS A 51 18.78 -1.94 -7.73
N TRP A 52 19.41 -3.06 -8.11
CA TRP A 52 20.72 -3.46 -7.63
C TRP A 52 21.70 -3.64 -8.80
N GLU A 53 22.91 -3.12 -8.63
CA GLU A 53 24.09 -3.42 -9.42
C GLU A 53 24.91 -4.48 -8.68
N GLU A 54 25.16 -5.61 -9.32
CA GLU A 54 25.96 -6.70 -8.74
C GLU A 54 27.45 -6.45 -8.95
N GLY A 55 28.24 -6.61 -7.90
CA GLY A 55 29.70 -6.48 -7.92
C GLY A 55 30.41 -7.61 -7.16
N PRO A 56 31.75 -7.69 -7.26
CA PRO A 56 32.52 -8.75 -6.61
C PRO A 56 32.46 -8.70 -5.08
N GLU A 57 32.24 -7.52 -4.50
CA GLU A 57 32.16 -7.29 -3.05
C GLU A 57 30.72 -7.36 -2.49
N GLY A 58 29.72 -7.53 -3.36
CA GLY A 58 28.31 -7.50 -3.01
C GLY A 58 27.50 -6.62 -3.97
N SER A 59 26.27 -6.31 -3.58
CA SER A 59 25.34 -5.52 -4.38
C SER A 59 25.34 -4.05 -3.96
N ARG A 60 25.25 -3.13 -4.92
CA ARG A 60 25.06 -1.70 -4.68
C ARG A 60 23.71 -1.26 -5.20
N MET A 61 23.11 -0.25 -4.58
CA MET A 61 21.89 0.36 -5.11
C MET A 61 22.25 1.13 -6.39
N THR A 62 21.47 0.97 -7.46
CA THR A 62 21.72 1.73 -8.70
C THR A 62 21.49 3.22 -8.48
N CYS A 63 22.09 4.07 -9.33
CA CYS A 63 21.90 5.53 -9.26
C CYS A 63 20.40 5.90 -9.27
N LEU A 64 19.60 5.28 -10.13
CA LEU A 64 18.17 5.52 -10.24
C LEU A 64 17.42 5.18 -8.94
N ALA A 65 17.71 4.02 -8.35
CA ALA A 65 17.07 3.61 -7.10
C ALA A 65 17.50 4.50 -5.93
N TRP A 66 18.78 4.87 -5.88
CA TRP A 66 19.34 5.75 -4.87
C TRP A 66 18.73 7.15 -4.91
N GLU A 67 18.58 7.76 -6.09
CA GLU A 67 18.05 9.12 -6.24
C GLU A 67 16.69 9.32 -5.57
N HIS A 68 15.84 8.29 -5.65
CA HIS A 68 14.54 8.25 -4.99
C HIS A 68 14.66 7.79 -3.53
N LEU A 69 15.34 6.68 -3.24
CA LEU A 69 15.31 6.05 -1.91
C LEU A 69 16.15 6.75 -0.85
N ARG A 70 17.11 7.60 -1.22
CA ARG A 70 17.89 8.43 -0.26
C ARG A 70 17.03 9.32 0.62
N TRP A 71 15.81 9.61 0.18
CA TRP A 71 14.83 10.37 0.97
C TRP A 71 14.01 9.48 1.90
N HIS A 72 14.02 8.16 1.75
CA HIS A 72 13.15 7.24 2.48
C HIS A 72 13.90 6.27 3.38
N LEU A 73 15.15 5.98 3.07
CA LEU A 73 15.97 4.95 3.72
C LEU A 73 17.27 5.58 4.24
N ALA A 74 17.51 5.47 5.56
CA ALA A 74 18.76 5.91 6.17
C ALA A 74 19.97 5.10 5.66
N ALA A 75 19.72 3.84 5.28
CA ALA A 75 20.70 2.92 4.73
C ALA A 75 21.13 3.26 3.29
N ALA A 76 20.37 4.09 2.56
CA ALA A 76 20.65 4.42 1.17
C ALA A 76 21.83 5.39 1.07
N ALA A 77 23.01 4.85 0.79
CA ALA A 77 24.21 5.62 0.43
C ALA A 77 24.80 5.03 -0.86
N PRO A 78 25.26 5.87 -1.81
CA PRO A 78 25.67 5.40 -3.14
C PRO A 78 26.92 4.50 -3.10
N GLU A 79 27.81 4.72 -2.13
CA GLU A 79 29.01 3.92 -1.90
C GLU A 79 28.77 2.63 -1.11
N ARG A 80 27.59 2.47 -0.50
CA ARG A 80 27.32 1.34 0.38
C ARG A 80 27.17 0.05 -0.42
N VAL A 81 27.93 -0.96 0.00
CA VAL A 81 27.86 -2.33 -0.52
C VAL A 81 27.09 -3.20 0.46
N PHE A 82 26.15 -3.99 -0.06
CA PHE A 82 25.36 -4.93 0.73
C PHE A 82 25.76 -6.36 0.38
N ALA A 83 26.07 -7.15 1.40
CA ALA A 83 26.22 -8.58 1.29
C ALA A 83 24.88 -9.25 1.61
N PHE A 84 24.09 -9.54 0.58
CA PHE A 84 22.77 -10.15 0.76
C PHE A 84 22.86 -11.67 0.89
N GLU A 85 22.01 -12.23 1.74
CA GLU A 85 21.77 -13.67 1.78
C GLU A 85 21.18 -14.14 0.42
N PRO A 86 21.75 -15.16 -0.24
CA PRO A 86 21.26 -15.63 -1.53
C PRO A 86 19.92 -16.36 -1.39
N GLY A 87 19.18 -16.45 -2.50
CA GLY A 87 18.03 -17.34 -2.61
C GLY A 87 16.69 -16.79 -2.12
N SER A 88 16.64 -15.60 -1.52
CA SER A 88 15.37 -14.90 -1.22
C SER A 88 15.46 -13.39 -1.48
N GLU A 89 14.35 -12.79 -1.90
CA GLU A 89 14.23 -11.36 -2.14
C GLU A 89 12.87 -10.87 -1.63
N VAL A 90 12.88 -9.84 -0.77
CA VAL A 90 11.67 -9.15 -0.36
C VAL A 90 11.38 -8.07 -1.39
N VAL A 91 10.32 -8.25 -2.17
CA VAL A 91 9.83 -7.20 -3.06
C VAL A 91 8.78 -6.40 -2.33
N TRP A 92 8.94 -5.08 -2.32
CA TRP A 92 8.05 -4.18 -1.61
C TRP A 92 7.41 -3.13 -2.49
N GLY A 93 6.23 -2.64 -2.09
CA GLY A 93 5.50 -1.59 -2.80
C GLY A 93 4.06 -1.45 -2.35
N HIS A 94 3.28 -0.71 -3.14
CA HIS A 94 1.85 -0.45 -2.88
C HIS A 94 0.99 -1.17 -3.91
N GLU A 95 1.23 -2.46 -4.12
CA GLU A 95 0.86 -3.17 -5.36
C GLU A 95 -0.17 -4.28 -5.09
N LEU A 96 -1.34 -4.21 -5.71
CA LEU A 96 -2.36 -5.28 -5.59
C LEU A 96 -1.95 -6.53 -6.38
N ARG A 97 -1.15 -6.37 -7.43
CA ARG A 97 -0.73 -7.44 -8.34
C ARG A 97 0.15 -8.51 -7.71
N PHE A 98 0.74 -8.26 -6.54
CA PHE A 98 1.48 -9.30 -5.81
C PHE A 98 0.59 -10.53 -5.51
N ALA A 99 -0.72 -10.33 -5.30
CA ALA A 99 -1.66 -11.43 -5.10
C ALA A 99 -1.86 -12.34 -6.34
N ARG A 100 -1.39 -11.93 -7.54
CA ARG A 100 -1.37 -12.77 -8.74
C ARG A 100 -0.38 -13.93 -8.61
N ARG A 101 0.63 -13.79 -7.74
CA ARG A 101 1.71 -14.77 -7.51
C ARG A 101 1.84 -15.04 -6.01
N PRO A 102 1.02 -15.95 -5.45
CA PRO A 102 1.02 -16.25 -4.02
C PRO A 102 2.41 -16.55 -3.48
N ALA A 103 2.84 -15.77 -2.49
CA ALA A 103 4.04 -16.00 -1.70
C ALA A 103 3.79 -15.44 -0.29
N PRO A 104 4.61 -15.80 0.72
CA PRO A 104 4.51 -15.16 2.03
C PRO A 104 4.55 -13.65 1.90
N ALA A 105 3.61 -12.99 2.58
CA ALA A 105 3.38 -11.57 2.44
C ALA A 105 3.26 -10.90 3.81
N VAL A 106 3.89 -9.74 3.96
CA VAL A 106 3.61 -8.82 5.06
C VAL A 106 2.76 -7.67 4.53
N LEU A 107 1.62 -7.44 5.16
CA LEU A 107 0.84 -6.22 4.99
C LEU A 107 1.16 -5.28 6.16
N PHE A 108 1.92 -4.23 5.86
CA PHE A 108 2.27 -3.18 6.82
C PHE A 108 1.25 -2.05 6.76
N VAL A 109 0.51 -1.85 7.85
CA VAL A 109 -0.59 -0.88 7.95
C VAL A 109 -0.32 0.12 9.05
N ARG A 110 -1.06 1.23 9.02
CA ARG A 110 -1.07 2.26 10.05
C ARG A 110 -2.52 2.72 10.21
N ASP A 111 -2.85 3.26 11.38
CA ASP A 111 -4.13 3.95 11.60
C ASP A 111 -4.37 4.95 10.45
N VAL A 112 -5.53 4.84 9.79
CA VAL A 112 -5.83 5.64 8.59
C VAL A 112 -5.77 7.14 8.88
N ARG A 113 -6.15 7.55 10.10
CA ARG A 113 -6.16 8.95 10.51
C ARG A 113 -4.76 9.53 10.43
N ASP A 114 -3.79 8.80 10.99
CA ASP A 114 -2.39 9.18 10.97
C ASP A 114 -1.78 9.04 9.56
N ALA A 115 -2.09 7.94 8.85
CA ALA A 115 -1.49 7.63 7.55
C ALA A 115 -1.87 8.66 6.47
N VAL A 116 -3.17 8.98 6.39
CA VAL A 116 -3.73 9.94 5.42
C VAL A 116 -3.31 11.37 5.77
N HIS A 117 -3.43 11.78 7.03
CA HIS A 117 -2.98 13.11 7.45
C HIS A 117 -1.48 13.29 7.23
N SER A 118 -0.66 12.27 7.53
CA SER A 118 0.78 12.36 7.33
C SER A 118 1.14 12.50 5.85
N LEU A 119 0.40 11.85 4.95
CA LEU A 119 0.56 12.04 3.51
C LEU A 119 0.16 13.46 3.09
N TRP A 120 -1.01 13.93 3.52
CA TRP A 120 -1.48 15.29 3.25
C TRP A 120 -0.45 16.34 3.69
N ARG A 121 0.05 16.23 4.93
CA ARG A 121 1.08 17.14 5.45
C ARG A 121 2.37 17.13 4.64
N ARG A 122 2.74 15.99 4.05
CA ARG A 122 3.99 15.81 3.30
C ARG A 122 3.89 16.40 1.88
N ASP A 123 2.77 16.13 1.21
CA ASP A 123 2.69 16.33 -0.25
C ASP A 123 1.65 17.37 -0.68
N HIS A 124 0.69 17.73 0.17
CA HIS A 124 -0.49 18.50 -0.25
C HIS A 124 -0.78 19.74 0.60
N ALA A 125 -0.27 19.83 1.83
CA ALA A 125 -0.66 20.88 2.78
C ALA A 125 -0.28 22.31 2.35
N SER A 126 0.66 22.49 1.41
CA SER A 126 0.98 23.80 0.81
C SER A 126 -0.05 24.27 -0.20
N GLU A 127 -0.79 23.35 -0.81
CA GLU A 127 -1.68 23.62 -1.95
C GLU A 127 -3.17 23.43 -1.60
N LEU A 128 -3.47 22.57 -0.62
CA LEU A 128 -4.82 22.07 -0.40
C LEU A 128 -5.16 21.97 1.10
N PRO A 129 -6.27 22.57 1.58
CA PRO A 129 -6.78 22.34 2.92
C PRO A 129 -7.14 20.87 3.16
N LEU A 130 -6.99 20.38 4.39
CA LEU A 130 -7.24 18.98 4.73
C LEU A 130 -8.66 18.54 4.36
N GLU A 131 -9.67 19.35 4.65
CA GLU A 131 -11.08 19.03 4.38
C GLU A 131 -11.30 18.75 2.89
N ARG A 132 -10.72 19.58 2.02
CA ARG A 132 -10.80 19.39 0.57
C ARG A 132 -10.03 18.17 0.11
N TYR A 133 -8.86 17.90 0.69
CA TYR A 133 -8.10 16.70 0.41
C TYR A 133 -8.87 15.42 0.74
N LEU A 134 -9.62 15.41 1.84
CA LEU A 134 -10.41 14.24 2.26
C LEU A 134 -11.65 14.00 1.41
N GLU A 135 -12.18 15.02 0.72
CA GLU A 135 -13.30 14.89 -0.21
C GLU A 135 -12.85 14.43 -1.61
N GLN A 136 -11.58 14.59 -1.95
CA GLN A 136 -11.08 14.34 -3.30
C GLN A 136 -10.94 12.85 -3.58
N SER A 137 -11.74 12.37 -4.53
CA SER A 137 -11.44 11.15 -5.27
C SER A 137 -10.05 11.28 -5.87
N THR A 138 -9.12 10.45 -5.37
CA THR A 138 -7.73 10.47 -5.82
C THR A 138 -7.48 9.22 -6.63
N GLU A 139 -7.06 9.40 -7.87
CA GLU A 139 -6.53 8.30 -8.66
C GLU A 139 -5.08 8.05 -8.28
N TRP A 140 -4.72 6.77 -8.26
CA TRP A 140 -3.36 6.32 -7.97
C TRP A 140 -2.84 5.54 -9.17
N PRO A 141 -2.66 6.16 -10.36
CA PRO A 141 -2.36 5.43 -11.59
C PRO A 141 -1.08 4.59 -11.49
N ASP A 142 -0.11 5.03 -10.68
CA ASP A 142 1.15 4.33 -10.44
C ASP A 142 1.06 3.15 -9.45
N HIS A 143 -0.10 2.93 -8.82
CA HIS A 143 -0.31 1.88 -7.81
C HIS A 143 -1.54 1.03 -8.11
N PHE A 144 -2.65 1.66 -8.52
CA PHE A 144 -3.98 1.10 -8.76
C PHE A 144 -4.63 1.70 -10.03
N PRO A 145 -4.05 1.55 -11.23
CA PRO A 145 -4.61 2.17 -12.43
C PRO A 145 -6.06 1.71 -12.67
N GLY A 146 -6.95 2.69 -12.79
CA GLY A 146 -8.41 2.55 -12.92
C GLY A 146 -9.10 1.74 -11.81
N CYS A 147 -8.49 1.67 -10.63
CA CYS A 147 -9.10 1.12 -9.42
C CYS A 147 -9.34 2.19 -8.36
N PHE A 148 -10.34 1.94 -7.53
CA PHE A 148 -10.80 2.78 -6.42
C PHE A 148 -11.35 4.13 -6.87
N GLY A 149 -10.52 5.10 -7.25
CA GLY A 149 -11.00 6.46 -7.57
C GLY A 149 -11.82 7.08 -6.42
N LEU A 150 -11.47 6.74 -5.18
CA LEU A 150 -12.19 7.12 -3.97
C LEU A 150 -11.39 8.12 -3.13
N PRO A 151 -12.04 8.78 -2.17
CA PRO A 151 -11.36 9.51 -1.10
C PRO A 151 -10.18 8.74 -0.46
N PRO A 152 -9.18 9.42 0.11
CA PRO A 152 -7.98 8.79 0.67
C PRO A 152 -8.27 7.68 1.70
N ALA A 153 -9.19 7.92 2.65
CA ALA A 153 -9.53 6.96 3.69
C ALA A 153 -10.21 5.70 3.12
N ASP A 154 -11.07 5.88 2.11
CA ASP A 154 -11.75 4.78 1.42
C ASP A 154 -10.79 3.95 0.57
N THR A 155 -9.85 4.62 -0.11
CA THR A 155 -8.78 3.96 -0.86
C THR A 155 -7.87 3.14 0.06
N TRP A 156 -7.51 3.67 1.23
CA TRP A 156 -6.80 2.92 2.25
C TRP A 156 -7.59 1.68 2.69
N ALA A 157 -8.88 1.84 2.98
CA ALA A 157 -9.73 0.77 3.47
C ALA A 157 -9.82 -0.38 2.46
N LEU A 158 -10.06 -0.07 1.18
CA LEU A 158 -10.16 -1.07 0.12
C LEU A 158 -8.83 -1.77 -0.16
N PHE A 159 -7.69 -1.06 -0.09
CA PHE A 159 -6.39 -1.70 -0.20
C PHE A 159 -6.16 -2.73 0.90
N VAL A 160 -6.45 -2.35 2.15
CA VAL A 160 -6.27 -3.24 3.31
C VAL A 160 -7.24 -4.42 3.26
N ALA A 161 -8.52 -4.17 2.93
CA ALA A 161 -9.52 -5.21 2.77
C ALA A 161 -9.12 -6.22 1.69
N PHE A 162 -8.65 -5.75 0.54
CA PHE A 162 -8.12 -6.59 -0.54
C PHE A 162 -7.02 -7.52 -0.04
N TRP A 163 -6.00 -6.97 0.63
CA TRP A 163 -4.86 -7.78 1.07
C TRP A 163 -5.26 -8.80 2.14
N ARG A 164 -6.16 -8.43 3.06
CA ARG A 164 -6.74 -9.37 4.02
C ARG A 164 -7.45 -10.53 3.33
N ALA A 165 -8.27 -10.24 2.33
CA ALA A 165 -8.94 -11.25 1.52
C ALA A 165 -7.93 -12.12 0.74
N ALA A 166 -6.89 -11.52 0.19
CA ALA A 166 -5.82 -12.23 -0.51
C ALA A 166 -5.07 -13.22 0.40
N GLY A 167 -5.08 -13.01 1.72
CA GLY A 167 -4.59 -13.97 2.72
C GLY A 167 -5.29 -15.34 2.68
N ALA A 168 -6.46 -15.46 2.05
CA ALA A 168 -7.09 -16.76 1.79
C ALA A 168 -6.30 -17.63 0.78
N ALA A 169 -5.39 -17.03 0.02
CA ALA A 169 -4.59 -17.69 -1.01
C ALA A 169 -3.08 -17.76 -0.69
N MET A 170 -2.60 -17.03 0.31
CA MET A 170 -1.18 -17.00 0.69
C MET A 170 -1.00 -16.72 2.18
N PRO A 171 0.12 -17.17 2.79
CA PRO A 171 0.46 -16.77 4.15
C PRO A 171 0.59 -15.24 4.23
N LEU A 172 -0.21 -14.62 5.09
CA LEU A 172 -0.24 -13.19 5.28
C LEU A 172 0.00 -12.85 6.75
N LEU A 173 1.04 -12.05 7.01
CA LEU A 173 1.26 -11.40 8.31
C LEU A 173 0.85 -9.94 8.22
N ILE A 174 -0.04 -9.51 9.11
CA ILE A 174 -0.40 -8.10 9.25
C ILE A 174 0.44 -7.48 10.36
N VAL A 175 1.10 -6.37 10.05
CA VAL A 175 1.91 -5.59 10.98
C VAL A 175 1.35 -4.18 11.05
N ARG A 176 1.00 -3.73 12.25
CA ARG A 176 0.58 -2.36 12.50
C ARG A 176 1.80 -1.52 12.84
N PHE A 177 1.89 -0.32 12.28
CA PHE A 177 2.91 0.68 12.58
C PHE A 177 2.96 0.98 14.08
N GLU A 178 1.80 1.01 14.73
CA GLU A 178 1.67 1.24 16.16
C GLU A 178 2.39 0.16 16.99
N ASP A 179 2.26 -1.11 16.58
CA ASP A 179 2.97 -2.23 17.23
C ASP A 179 4.47 -2.14 16.93
N ALA A 180 4.85 -1.81 15.69
CA ALA A 180 6.23 -1.62 15.29
C ALA A 180 6.94 -0.49 16.05
N ARG A 181 6.21 0.55 16.46
CA ARG A 181 6.77 1.63 17.30
C ARG A 181 6.85 1.25 18.77
N ARG A 182 5.90 0.46 19.26
CA ARG A 182 5.84 0.04 20.67
C ARG A 182 6.85 -1.07 20.98
N GLU A 183 6.98 -2.05 20.10
CA GLU A 183 7.83 -3.24 20.26
C GLU A 183 8.58 -3.53 18.95
N PRO A 184 9.54 -2.66 18.56
CA PRO A 184 10.18 -2.75 17.25
C PRO A 184 10.94 -4.06 17.03
N VAL A 185 11.73 -4.49 18.03
CA VAL A 185 12.54 -5.73 17.95
C VAL A 185 11.64 -6.95 17.78
N ALA A 186 10.64 -7.12 18.65
CA ALA A 186 9.70 -8.24 18.57
C ALA A 186 8.88 -8.23 17.27
N THR A 187 8.53 -7.05 16.77
CA THR A 187 7.86 -6.91 15.47
C THR A 187 8.75 -7.40 14.32
N VAL A 188 10.03 -7.04 14.33
CA VAL A 188 11.00 -7.49 13.32
C VAL A 188 11.25 -8.99 13.43
N GLU A 189 11.47 -9.53 14.63
CA GLU A 189 11.60 -10.98 14.85
C GLU A 189 10.41 -11.76 14.27
N ARG A 190 9.18 -11.27 14.48
CA ARG A 190 7.96 -11.87 13.91
C ARG A 190 7.92 -11.80 12.38
N VAL A 191 8.36 -10.69 11.78
CA VAL A 191 8.45 -10.55 10.31
C VAL A 191 9.51 -11.51 9.74
N LEU A 192 10.68 -11.58 10.36
CA LEU A 192 11.75 -12.49 9.95
C LEU A 192 11.29 -13.95 10.03
N GLY A 193 10.66 -14.34 11.15
CA GLY A 193 10.08 -15.67 11.31
C GLY A 193 9.01 -15.99 10.26
N HIS A 194 8.16 -15.02 9.90
CA HIS A 194 7.17 -15.19 8.85
C HIS A 194 7.78 -15.41 7.46
N PHE A 195 8.87 -14.69 7.15
CA PHE A 195 9.61 -14.84 5.90
C PHE A 195 10.58 -16.04 5.90
N GLY A 196 10.86 -16.62 7.06
CA GLY A 196 11.79 -17.74 7.22
C GLY A 196 13.26 -17.31 7.33
N PHE A 197 13.53 -16.05 7.68
CA PHE A 197 14.88 -15.58 7.98
C PHE A 197 15.23 -15.82 9.44
N SER A 198 16.49 -16.15 9.71
CA SER A 198 17.04 -16.26 11.07
C SER A 198 18.12 -15.21 11.27
N ARG A 199 18.00 -14.39 12.31
CA ARG A 199 18.99 -13.39 12.74
C ARG A 199 19.09 -13.44 14.26
N SER A 200 20.27 -13.13 14.80
CA SER A 200 20.42 -13.01 16.25
C SER A 200 19.64 -11.79 16.75
N ARG A 201 19.22 -11.82 18.00
CA ARG A 201 18.49 -10.70 18.61
C ARG A 201 19.31 -9.41 18.58
N GLU A 202 20.61 -9.51 18.83
CA GLU A 202 21.55 -8.39 18.84
C GLU A 202 21.64 -7.74 17.45
N ALA A 203 21.64 -8.54 16.38
CA ALA A 203 21.60 -8.03 15.00
C ALA A 203 20.28 -7.30 14.71
N VAL A 204 19.16 -7.83 15.20
CA VAL A 204 17.84 -7.18 15.08
C VAL A 204 17.82 -5.85 15.82
N GLU A 205 18.30 -5.81 17.06
CA GLU A 205 18.41 -4.59 17.87
C GLU A 205 19.27 -3.53 17.19
N ALA A 206 20.45 -3.91 16.67
CA ALA A 206 21.34 -3.02 15.94
C ALA A 206 20.71 -2.48 14.64
N ALA A 207 19.97 -3.32 13.90
CA ALA A 207 19.28 -2.92 12.69
C ALA A 207 18.11 -1.97 12.96
N VAL A 208 17.35 -2.22 14.04
CA VAL A 208 16.27 -1.33 14.50
C VAL A 208 16.82 0.05 14.87
N GLU A 209 17.88 0.09 15.69
CA GLU A 209 18.54 1.33 16.09
C GLU A 209 19.09 2.09 14.87
N SER A 210 19.70 1.35 13.93
CA SER A 210 20.23 1.92 12.70
C SER A 210 19.15 2.48 11.76
N SER A 211 17.91 2.05 11.96
CA SER A 211 16.74 2.46 11.21
C SER A 211 15.88 3.49 11.96
N SER A 212 16.40 4.13 13.01
CA SER A 212 15.66 5.13 13.79
C SER A 212 15.22 6.34 12.95
N VAL A 213 14.17 7.02 13.43
CA VAL A 213 13.63 8.21 12.76
C VAL A 213 14.66 9.34 12.76
N GLU A 214 15.45 9.42 13.81
CA GLU A 214 16.53 10.36 14.03
C GLU A 214 17.64 10.16 12.98
N ARG A 215 18.05 8.92 12.73
CA ARG A 215 19.02 8.60 11.67
C ARG A 215 18.50 8.94 10.28
N LEU A 216 17.22 8.63 10.00
CA LEU A 216 16.60 9.01 8.73
C LEU A 216 16.54 10.52 8.56
N ARG A 217 16.16 11.28 9.60
CA ARG A 217 16.18 12.75 9.57
C ARG A 217 17.58 13.31 9.33
N ALA A 218 18.60 12.74 9.97
CA ALA A 218 19.99 13.15 9.76
C ALA A 218 20.45 12.89 8.31
N ALA A 219 20.11 11.73 7.73
CA ALA A 219 20.40 11.39 6.34
C ALA A 219 19.70 12.35 5.37
N VAL A 220 18.39 12.59 5.56
CA VAL A 220 17.60 13.53 4.76
C VAL A 220 18.15 14.96 4.85
N ALA A 221 18.52 15.42 6.04
CA ALA A 221 19.10 16.75 6.24
C ALA A 221 20.45 16.92 5.55
N ARG A 222 21.29 15.88 5.56
CA ARG A 222 22.55 15.86 4.80
C ARG A 222 22.29 15.98 3.30
N HIS A 223 21.39 15.16 2.75
CA HIS A 223 21.06 15.22 1.33
C HIS A 223 20.40 16.54 0.93
N ALA A 224 19.64 17.14 1.82
CA ALA A 224 19.07 18.46 1.58
C ALA A 224 20.15 19.54 1.40
N ARG A 225 21.21 19.50 2.22
CA ARG A 225 22.37 20.41 2.07
C ARG A 225 23.14 20.16 0.78
N GLU A 226 23.29 18.90 0.36
CA GLU A 226 24.02 18.53 -0.86
C GLU A 226 23.27 18.93 -2.14
N THR A 227 21.94 18.82 -2.14
CA THR A 227 21.12 19.01 -3.35
C THR A 227 20.45 20.38 -3.42
N GLY A 228 20.36 21.10 -2.30
CA GLY A 228 19.56 22.32 -2.18
C GLY A 228 18.04 22.07 -2.16
N TRP A 229 17.60 20.81 -2.07
CA TRP A 229 16.18 20.43 -2.00
C TRP A 229 15.83 19.99 -0.58
N ALA A 230 14.63 20.29 -0.11
CA ALA A 230 14.17 19.81 1.19
C ALA A 230 12.92 18.96 1.01
N TRP A 231 13.02 17.66 1.26
CA TRP A 231 11.86 16.77 1.25
C TRP A 231 11.76 16.02 2.58
N GLN A 232 10.88 16.50 3.46
CA GLN A 232 10.72 15.95 4.79
C GLN A 232 9.77 14.73 4.77
N THR A 233 10.30 13.58 4.37
CA THR A 233 9.59 12.29 4.39
C THR A 233 9.42 11.75 5.82
N ALA A 234 10.37 12.03 6.71
CA ALA A 234 10.37 11.67 8.12
C ALA A 234 9.82 12.80 9.00
N ARG A 235 8.48 12.91 9.07
CA ARG A 235 7.82 14.01 9.78
C ARG A 235 7.91 13.91 11.31
N ARG A 236 7.12 13.04 11.94
CA ARG A 236 7.13 12.85 13.40
C ARG A 236 7.60 11.47 13.85
N GLY A 237 7.26 10.41 13.09
CA GLY A 237 7.62 9.05 13.46
C GLY A 237 6.88 8.50 14.70
N CYS A 238 5.87 9.21 15.20
CA CYS A 238 5.03 8.77 16.31
C CYS A 238 3.74 8.11 15.83
N ALA A 239 3.20 7.22 16.66
CA ALA A 239 1.91 6.59 16.51
C ALA A 239 0.83 7.37 17.26
N ALA A 240 -0.42 7.27 16.80
CA ALA A 240 -1.60 7.88 17.41
C ALA A 240 -1.52 9.41 17.55
N GLU A 241 -0.89 10.09 16.59
CA GLU A 241 -0.80 11.55 16.58
C GLU A 241 -2.19 12.20 16.47
N TRP A 242 -3.13 11.52 15.82
CA TRP A 242 -4.51 11.97 15.69
C TRP A 242 -5.18 12.27 17.04
N ARG A 243 -4.71 11.70 18.15
CA ARG A 243 -5.25 11.97 19.50
C ARG A 243 -4.93 13.37 20.01
N GLU A 244 -3.91 14.02 19.47
CA GLU A 244 -3.56 15.41 19.77
C GLU A 244 -4.44 16.40 19.00
N TRP A 245 -5.27 15.93 18.06
CA TRP A 245 -6.07 16.81 17.21
C TRP A 245 -7.43 17.08 17.84
N PRO A 246 -8.05 18.25 17.53
CA PRO A 246 -9.45 18.47 17.85
C PRO A 246 -10.32 17.33 17.30
N GLU A 247 -11.27 16.84 18.09
CA GLU A 247 -12.12 15.68 17.78
C GLU A 247 -12.74 15.75 16.37
N ARG A 248 -13.19 16.94 15.96
CA ARG A 248 -13.73 17.21 14.62
C ARG A 248 -12.77 16.85 13.48
N LYS A 249 -11.46 16.98 13.65
CA LYS A 249 -10.47 16.61 12.62
C LYS A 249 -10.26 15.10 12.54
N ALA A 250 -10.28 14.42 13.68
CA ALA A 250 -10.15 12.97 13.71
C ALA A 250 -11.37 12.27 13.09
N SER A 251 -12.58 12.80 13.32
CA SER A 251 -13.81 12.24 12.74
C SER A 251 -13.91 12.40 11.23
N LEU A 252 -13.31 13.45 10.65
CA LEU A 252 -13.30 13.66 9.19
C LEU A 252 -12.56 12.56 8.42
N LEU A 253 -11.68 11.82 9.09
CA LEU A 253 -10.87 10.75 8.50
C LEU A 253 -11.52 9.36 8.63
N LEU A 254 -12.71 9.28 9.25
CA LEU A 254 -13.44 8.04 9.50
C LEU A 254 -14.60 7.90 8.54
N SER A 255 -14.32 7.50 7.30
CA SER A 255 -15.39 7.04 6.41
C SER A 255 -15.98 5.71 6.90
N PRO A 256 -17.23 5.37 6.54
CA PRO A 256 -17.84 4.11 6.94
C PRO A 256 -17.01 2.88 6.53
N LEU A 257 -16.39 2.92 5.36
CA LEU A 257 -15.48 1.86 4.87
C LEU A 257 -14.24 1.73 5.76
N ALA A 258 -13.61 2.86 6.10
CA ALA A 258 -12.43 2.88 6.93
C ALA A 258 -12.73 2.41 8.35
N VAL A 259 -13.88 2.81 8.93
CA VAL A 259 -14.31 2.36 10.27
C VAL A 259 -14.39 0.83 10.34
N ASP A 260 -15.03 0.18 9.37
CA ASP A 260 -15.13 -1.28 9.33
C ASP A 260 -13.75 -1.96 9.31
N VAL A 261 -12.88 -1.50 8.42
CA VAL A 261 -11.54 -2.09 8.25
C VAL A 261 -10.66 -1.79 9.46
N MET A 262 -10.78 -0.62 10.07
CA MET A 262 -10.06 -0.25 11.27
C MET A 262 -10.50 -1.06 12.49
N ALA A 263 -11.80 -1.26 12.67
CA ALA A 263 -12.35 -2.10 13.74
C ALA A 263 -11.79 -3.52 13.66
N ASP A 264 -11.77 -4.09 12.45
CA ASP A 264 -11.21 -5.41 12.19
C ASP A 264 -9.69 -5.53 12.48
N LEU A 265 -8.95 -4.42 12.38
CA LEU A 265 -7.53 -4.34 12.74
C LEU A 265 -7.29 -4.02 14.23
N GLY A 266 -8.36 -3.93 15.02
CA GLY A 266 -8.30 -3.62 16.45
C GLY A 266 -7.90 -2.18 16.76
N TYR A 267 -8.22 -1.24 15.87
CA TYR A 267 -8.10 0.19 16.16
C TYR A 267 -9.32 0.71 16.94
N GLU A 268 -9.12 1.80 17.65
CA GLU A 268 -10.19 2.50 18.37
C GLU A 268 -11.02 3.35 17.39
N VAL A 269 -12.24 2.88 17.12
CA VAL A 269 -13.22 3.51 16.22
C VAL A 269 -14.65 3.29 16.74
N PRO A 270 -15.65 4.06 16.25
CA PRO A 270 -17.06 3.75 16.49
C PRO A 270 -17.41 2.32 16.08
N ALA A 271 -18.45 1.75 16.67
CA ALA A 271 -18.92 0.42 16.30
C ALA A 271 -19.26 0.38 14.80
N PRO A 272 -18.76 -0.61 14.05
CA PRO A 272 -19.05 -0.75 12.63
C PRO A 272 -20.53 -1.08 12.40
N ALA A 273 -20.99 -0.88 11.17
CA ALA A 273 -22.34 -1.29 10.78
C ALA A 273 -22.50 -2.82 10.91
N VAL A 274 -23.55 -3.25 11.63
CA VAL A 274 -23.75 -4.68 11.96
C VAL A 274 -24.40 -5.47 10.82
N SER A 275 -25.07 -4.79 9.87
CA SER A 275 -25.75 -5.46 8.78
C SER A 275 -24.76 -6.02 7.75
N GLY A 276 -24.80 -7.34 7.55
CA GLY A 276 -24.18 -7.99 6.40
C GLY A 276 -24.99 -7.73 5.12
N PRO A 277 -24.36 -7.80 3.94
CA PRO A 277 -25.09 -7.79 2.67
C PRO A 277 -25.95 -9.06 2.54
N ASP A 278 -26.99 -8.99 1.71
CA ASP A 278 -27.78 -10.17 1.35
C ASP A 278 -26.87 -11.27 0.74
N PRO A 279 -26.97 -12.53 1.20
CA PRO A 279 -26.23 -13.66 0.63
C PRO A 279 -26.36 -13.82 -0.89
N GLU A 280 -27.48 -13.38 -1.49
CA GLU A 280 -27.67 -13.38 -2.95
C GLU A 280 -26.53 -12.65 -3.68
N TRP A 281 -26.11 -11.50 -3.17
CA TRP A 281 -25.08 -10.69 -3.82
C TRP A 281 -23.68 -11.28 -3.67
N LEU A 282 -23.40 -11.93 -2.54
CA LEU A 282 -22.14 -12.67 -2.35
C LEU A 282 -22.08 -13.89 -3.27
N HIS A 283 -23.22 -14.54 -3.53
CA HIS A 283 -23.32 -15.60 -4.52
C HIS A 283 -23.05 -15.07 -5.94
N LEU A 284 -23.62 -13.91 -6.30
CA LEU A 284 -23.35 -13.24 -7.58
C LEU A 284 -21.86 -12.90 -7.74
N ALA A 285 -21.23 -12.36 -6.70
CA ALA A 285 -19.78 -12.10 -6.69
C ALA A 285 -18.96 -13.37 -6.91
N ALA A 286 -19.36 -14.49 -6.30
CA ALA A 286 -18.71 -15.78 -6.49
C ALA A 286 -18.87 -16.32 -7.92
N ILE A 287 -20.03 -16.12 -8.56
CA ILE A 287 -20.23 -16.42 -9.98
C ILE A 287 -19.29 -15.55 -10.82
N GLY A 288 -19.31 -14.24 -10.59
CA GLY A 288 -18.48 -13.30 -11.34
C GLY A 288 -16.98 -13.60 -11.22
N ALA A 289 -16.51 -13.98 -10.04
CA ALA A 289 -15.12 -14.41 -9.83
C ALA A 289 -14.73 -15.63 -10.67
N ARG A 290 -15.63 -16.63 -10.80
CA ARG A 290 -15.40 -17.80 -11.67
C ARG A 290 -15.29 -17.41 -13.13
N GLU A 291 -16.13 -16.48 -13.58
CA GLU A 291 -16.06 -15.95 -14.94
C GLU A 291 -14.78 -15.16 -15.18
N ILE A 292 -14.35 -14.30 -14.25
CA ILE A 292 -13.06 -13.60 -14.34
C ILE A 292 -11.90 -14.60 -14.47
N LEU A 293 -11.91 -15.67 -13.67
CA LEU A 293 -10.92 -16.75 -13.75
C LEU A 293 -10.93 -17.47 -15.11
N ALA A 294 -12.09 -17.57 -15.75
CA ALA A 294 -12.24 -18.16 -17.08
C ALA A 294 -11.90 -17.17 -18.22
N GLY A 295 -11.47 -15.94 -17.92
CA GLY A 295 -11.26 -14.87 -18.91
C GLY A 295 -12.56 -14.24 -19.42
N GLY A 296 -13.68 -14.51 -18.75
CA GLY A 296 -15.03 -14.07 -19.11
C GLY A 296 -15.40 -12.64 -18.68
N ALA A 297 -14.47 -11.86 -18.13
CA ALA A 297 -14.75 -10.49 -17.67
C ALA A 297 -15.35 -9.60 -18.78
N ALA A 298 -14.85 -9.74 -20.01
CA ALA A 298 -15.29 -8.95 -21.17
C ALA A 298 -16.75 -9.19 -21.57
N TRP A 299 -17.32 -10.37 -21.28
CA TRP A 299 -18.74 -10.63 -21.54
C TRP A 299 -19.60 -10.36 -20.31
N LEU A 300 -19.08 -10.65 -19.10
CA LEU A 300 -19.81 -10.55 -17.84
C LEU A 300 -20.20 -9.11 -17.51
N LEU A 301 -19.23 -8.19 -17.57
CA LEU A 301 -19.43 -6.82 -17.11
C LEU A 301 -20.52 -6.06 -17.91
N PRO A 302 -20.55 -6.11 -19.26
CA PRO A 302 -21.64 -5.52 -20.03
C PRO A 302 -23.02 -6.08 -19.67
N ARG A 303 -23.13 -7.37 -19.32
CA ARG A 303 -24.40 -7.99 -18.91
C ARG A 303 -24.86 -7.52 -17.54
N LEU A 304 -23.93 -7.38 -16.58
CA LEU A 304 -24.23 -6.83 -15.26
C LEU A 304 -24.67 -5.37 -15.34
N ARG A 305 -24.00 -4.57 -16.18
CA ARG A 305 -24.43 -3.20 -16.51
C ARG A 305 -25.86 -3.18 -17.04
N ALA A 306 -26.15 -3.94 -18.10
CA ALA A 306 -27.49 -4.02 -18.68
C ALA A 306 -28.54 -4.60 -17.72
N ALA A 307 -28.14 -5.39 -16.72
CA ALA A 307 -29.03 -5.84 -15.65
C ALA A 307 -29.32 -4.71 -14.64
N ALA A 308 -28.31 -3.94 -14.24
CA ALA A 308 -28.47 -2.79 -13.36
C ALA A 308 -29.41 -1.74 -13.97
N GLU A 309 -29.26 -1.43 -15.26
CA GLU A 309 -30.07 -0.44 -15.98
C GLU A 309 -31.56 -0.82 -16.09
N ARG A 310 -31.88 -2.13 -16.06
CA ARG A 310 -33.26 -2.65 -16.18
C ARG A 310 -33.91 -3.00 -14.84
N ALA A 311 -33.13 -3.05 -13.76
CA ALA A 311 -33.61 -3.47 -12.46
C ALA A 311 -34.40 -2.36 -11.76
N PRO A 312 -35.33 -2.71 -10.85
CA PRO A 312 -35.91 -1.74 -9.91
C PRO A 312 -34.82 -1.00 -9.12
N SER A 313 -35.07 0.24 -8.72
CA SER A 313 -34.05 1.15 -8.14
C SER A 313 -33.23 0.54 -7.00
N ASN A 314 -33.87 -0.17 -6.07
CA ASN A 314 -33.19 -0.82 -4.95
C ASN A 314 -32.23 -1.95 -5.40
N ARG A 315 -32.61 -2.73 -6.42
CA ARG A 315 -31.74 -3.78 -6.99
C ARG A 315 -30.70 -3.20 -7.96
N ALA A 316 -31.02 -2.11 -8.65
CA ALA A 316 -30.11 -1.42 -9.57
C ALA A 316 -28.87 -0.92 -8.83
N ALA A 317 -29.03 -0.28 -7.66
CA ALA A 317 -27.89 0.18 -6.85
C ALA A 317 -26.98 -0.98 -6.41
N ALA A 318 -27.57 -2.07 -5.91
CA ALA A 318 -26.80 -3.24 -5.49
C ALA A 318 -26.05 -3.90 -6.68
N LEU A 319 -26.71 -4.02 -7.84
CA LEU A 319 -26.08 -4.53 -9.06
C LEU A 319 -24.95 -3.62 -9.57
N ALA A 320 -25.11 -2.30 -9.47
CA ALA A 320 -24.06 -1.33 -9.82
C ALA A 320 -22.82 -1.49 -8.93
N LEU A 321 -23.01 -1.70 -7.62
CA LEU A 321 -21.91 -1.96 -6.69
C LEU A 321 -21.26 -3.33 -6.91
N CYS A 322 -22.04 -4.37 -7.25
CA CYS A 322 -21.49 -5.67 -7.66
C CYS A 322 -20.68 -5.56 -8.95
N HIS A 323 -21.17 -4.78 -9.92
CA HIS A 323 -20.44 -4.48 -11.15
C HIS A 323 -19.10 -3.78 -10.85
N LEU A 324 -19.11 -2.75 -9.99
CA LEU A 324 -17.90 -2.05 -9.56
C LEU A 324 -16.89 -2.99 -8.89
N ALA A 325 -17.33 -3.83 -7.95
CA ALA A 325 -16.48 -4.82 -7.26
C ALA A 325 -15.82 -5.80 -8.24
N LEU A 326 -16.60 -6.34 -9.18
CA LEU A 326 -16.11 -7.30 -10.17
C LEU A 326 -15.19 -6.64 -11.20
N ARG A 327 -15.45 -5.39 -11.57
CA ARG A 327 -14.59 -4.59 -12.43
C ARG A 327 -13.22 -4.38 -11.79
N TRP A 328 -13.14 -3.91 -10.54
CA TRP A 328 -11.86 -3.79 -9.83
C TRP A 328 -11.15 -5.13 -9.67
N THR A 329 -11.90 -6.20 -9.39
CA THR A 329 -11.32 -7.56 -9.33
C THR A 329 -10.71 -7.96 -10.68
N ALA A 330 -11.40 -7.71 -11.79
CA ALA A 330 -10.89 -8.01 -13.13
C ALA A 330 -9.64 -7.18 -13.47
N SER A 331 -9.57 -5.91 -13.07
CA SER A 331 -8.38 -5.05 -13.26
C SER A 331 -7.16 -5.56 -12.47
N ILE A 332 -7.40 -6.11 -11.28
CA ILE A 332 -6.35 -6.76 -10.49
C ILE A 332 -5.98 -8.11 -11.09
N PHE A 333 -6.90 -8.86 -11.68
CA PHE A 333 -6.65 -10.21 -12.24
C PHE A 333 -7.01 -10.32 -13.74
N PRO A 334 -6.38 -9.53 -14.62
CA PRO A 334 -6.81 -9.37 -16.02
C PRO A 334 -6.60 -10.62 -16.88
N ARG A 335 -5.70 -11.51 -16.46
CA ARG A 335 -5.43 -12.81 -17.10
C ARG A 335 -5.79 -13.97 -16.16
N GLY A 336 -6.72 -13.73 -15.25
CA GLY A 336 -6.98 -14.59 -14.10
C GLY A 336 -5.92 -14.45 -13.01
N GLY A 337 -5.96 -15.38 -12.07
CA GLY A 337 -5.08 -15.43 -10.91
C GLY A 337 -5.35 -16.70 -10.11
N PRO A 338 -4.75 -16.85 -8.92
CA PRO A 338 -5.06 -17.95 -8.02
C PRO A 338 -6.56 -17.95 -7.70
N PRO A 339 -7.31 -19.05 -7.94
CA PRO A 339 -8.77 -19.06 -7.79
C PRO A 339 -9.28 -18.56 -6.44
N ARG A 340 -8.55 -18.90 -5.36
CA ARG A 340 -8.85 -18.44 -4.01
C ARG A 340 -8.67 -16.92 -3.85
N ALA A 341 -7.62 -16.33 -4.44
CA ALA A 341 -7.36 -14.90 -4.34
C ALA A 341 -8.42 -14.10 -5.11
N VAL A 342 -8.75 -14.52 -6.33
CA VAL A 342 -9.77 -13.84 -7.17
C VAL A 342 -11.14 -13.90 -6.51
N SER A 343 -11.53 -15.07 -6.00
CA SER A 343 -12.82 -15.25 -5.34
C SER A 343 -12.92 -14.45 -4.04
N ALA A 344 -11.87 -14.48 -3.21
CA ALA A 344 -11.84 -13.73 -1.96
C ALA A 344 -11.90 -12.22 -2.21
N ALA A 345 -11.14 -11.69 -3.20
CA ALA A 345 -11.17 -10.28 -3.55
C ALA A 345 -12.56 -9.83 -4.05
N ALA A 346 -13.18 -10.60 -4.97
CA ALA A 346 -14.52 -10.28 -5.48
C ALA A 346 -15.57 -10.24 -4.37
N GLN A 347 -15.56 -11.23 -3.48
CA GLN A 347 -16.49 -11.31 -2.36
C GLN A 347 -16.24 -10.20 -1.35
N GLU A 348 -14.99 -9.90 -1.02
CA GLU A 348 -14.66 -8.87 -0.05
C GLU A 348 -15.03 -7.47 -0.54
N PHE A 349 -14.73 -7.12 -1.79
CA PHE A 349 -15.18 -5.87 -2.37
C PHE A 349 -16.70 -5.78 -2.39
N THR A 350 -17.39 -6.83 -2.88
CA THR A 350 -18.85 -6.84 -2.91
C THR A 350 -19.44 -6.66 -1.51
N ARG A 351 -18.89 -7.34 -0.52
CA ARG A 351 -19.32 -7.27 0.88
C ARG A 351 -19.19 -5.86 1.44
N LEU A 352 -18.01 -5.26 1.27
CA LEU A 352 -17.71 -3.96 1.84
C LEU A 352 -18.52 -2.85 1.13
N LEU A 353 -18.63 -2.90 -0.20
CA LEU A 353 -19.39 -1.92 -0.98
C LEU A 353 -20.89 -1.95 -0.65
N LEU A 354 -21.50 -3.14 -0.59
CA LEU A 354 -22.94 -3.26 -0.35
C LEU A 354 -23.35 -2.91 1.08
N ARG A 355 -22.47 -3.13 2.05
CA ARG A 355 -22.72 -2.70 3.44
C ARG A 355 -22.85 -1.18 3.56
N HIS A 356 -22.16 -0.46 2.68
CA HIS A 356 -22.09 1.00 2.67
C HIS A 356 -22.69 1.58 1.38
N ALA A 357 -23.75 0.95 0.85
CA ALA A 357 -24.34 1.32 -0.44
C ALA A 357 -24.82 2.78 -0.52
N ASP A 358 -25.18 3.37 0.63
CA ASP A 358 -25.62 4.76 0.74
C ASP A 358 -24.46 5.77 0.86
N TRP A 359 -23.20 5.31 0.86
CA TRP A 359 -22.03 6.20 0.92
C TRP A 359 -21.82 6.91 -0.43
N PRO A 360 -21.95 8.26 -0.51
CA PRO A 360 -22.00 8.96 -1.80
C PRO A 360 -20.79 8.71 -2.72
N PRO A 361 -19.53 8.67 -2.23
CA PRO A 361 -18.38 8.33 -3.08
C PRO A 361 -18.51 6.96 -3.76
N LEU A 362 -19.15 5.98 -3.14
CA LEU A 362 -19.39 4.67 -3.76
C LEU A 362 -20.48 4.71 -4.81
N ALA A 363 -21.58 5.42 -4.53
CA ALA A 363 -22.65 5.60 -5.50
C ALA A 363 -22.13 6.29 -6.78
N GLU A 364 -21.28 7.30 -6.61
CA GLU A 364 -20.64 8.01 -7.71
C GLU A 364 -19.63 7.11 -8.46
N ALA A 365 -18.76 6.39 -7.75
CA ALA A 365 -17.84 5.45 -8.39
C ALA A 365 -18.58 4.34 -9.16
N ALA A 366 -19.70 3.85 -8.64
CA ALA A 366 -20.54 2.85 -9.31
C ALA A 366 -21.19 3.42 -10.58
N ARG A 367 -21.68 4.67 -10.53
CA ARG A 367 -22.22 5.38 -11.70
C ARG A 367 -21.15 5.54 -12.79
N VAL A 368 -19.97 6.06 -12.44
CA VAL A 368 -18.84 6.22 -13.38
C VAL A 368 -18.43 4.88 -13.99
N ALA A 369 -18.40 3.81 -13.19
CA ALA A 369 -18.08 2.48 -13.68
C ALA A 369 -19.12 1.92 -14.65
N LEU A 370 -20.41 2.23 -14.49
CA LEU A 370 -21.45 1.84 -15.44
C LEU A 370 -21.35 2.63 -16.75
N GLU A 371 -20.83 3.84 -16.74
CA GLU A 371 -20.66 4.68 -17.94
C GLU A 371 -19.44 4.29 -18.79
N SER A 372 -18.49 3.54 -18.22
CA SER A 372 -17.25 3.14 -18.89
C SER A 372 -17.33 1.73 -19.50
N ASP A 373 -17.20 1.64 -20.82
CA ASP A 373 -17.18 0.37 -21.55
C ASP A 373 -15.83 -0.37 -21.51
N GLU A 374 -14.74 0.37 -21.33
CA GLU A 374 -13.39 -0.20 -21.32
C GLU A 374 -13.07 -0.78 -19.95
N LEU A 375 -12.53 -1.98 -19.88
CA LEU A 375 -11.87 -2.44 -18.65
C LEU A 375 -10.68 -1.51 -18.37
N PRO A 376 -10.41 -1.15 -17.10
CA PRO A 376 -9.17 -0.47 -16.77
C PRO A 376 -8.00 -1.27 -17.33
N GLU A 377 -7.02 -0.58 -17.92
CA GLU A 377 -5.78 -1.25 -18.32
C GLU A 377 -5.21 -2.06 -17.13
N PRO A 378 -4.59 -3.23 -17.40
CA PRO A 378 -3.99 -4.06 -16.37
C PRO A 378 -3.19 -3.24 -15.37
N ALA A 379 -3.35 -3.55 -14.07
CA ALA A 379 -2.61 -2.89 -12.98
C ALA A 379 -1.11 -3.18 -12.92
N ASP A 380 -0.43 -3.24 -14.07
CA ASP A 380 1.02 -3.16 -14.12
C ASP A 380 1.39 -1.69 -14.28
N PRO A 381 1.77 -0.98 -13.20
CA PRO A 381 2.21 0.39 -13.32
C PRO A 381 3.37 0.49 -14.32
N PRO A 382 3.44 1.58 -15.08
CA PRO A 382 4.53 1.78 -16.03
C PRO A 382 5.85 1.68 -15.28
N ARG A 383 6.81 0.99 -15.90
CA ARG A 383 8.18 0.98 -15.38
C ARG A 383 8.68 2.41 -15.39
N ARG A 384 9.09 2.91 -14.22
CA ARG A 384 9.67 4.25 -14.12
C ARG A 384 11.11 4.21 -14.63
N ASP A 385 11.36 4.91 -15.73
CA ASP A 385 12.71 5.07 -16.31
C ASP A 385 13.47 6.27 -15.73
N HIS A 386 12.76 7.14 -15.04
CA HIS A 386 13.31 8.26 -14.29
C HIS A 386 12.47 8.47 -13.03
N TRP A 387 13.08 9.09 -12.02
CA TRP A 387 12.37 9.58 -10.85
C TRP A 387 12.34 11.11 -10.89
N SER A 388 11.17 11.68 -10.61
CA SER A 388 11.02 13.12 -10.41
C SER A 388 10.63 13.37 -8.95
N PRO A 389 11.32 14.28 -8.23
CA PRO A 389 10.87 14.70 -6.91
C PRO A 389 9.48 15.34 -7.00
N PRO A 390 8.63 15.17 -5.96
CA PRO A 390 7.34 15.85 -5.91
C PRO A 390 7.53 17.38 -5.88
N ARG A 391 6.51 18.13 -6.28
CA ARG A 391 6.55 19.61 -6.27
C ARG A 391 6.89 20.17 -4.90
N SER A 392 6.34 19.56 -3.84
CA SER A 392 6.62 19.93 -2.45
C SER A 392 8.11 19.91 -2.08
N ALA A 393 8.93 19.11 -2.76
CA ALA A 393 10.38 19.07 -2.55
C ALA A 393 11.14 20.23 -3.21
N ARG A 394 10.52 20.91 -4.20
CA ARG A 394 11.16 21.99 -4.99
C ARG A 394 10.89 23.38 -4.42
N GLU A 395 9.78 23.59 -3.74
CA GLU A 395 9.30 24.92 -3.33
C GLU A 395 9.89 25.41 -2.00
N THR A 396 10.46 24.53 -1.19
CA THR A 396 11.02 24.84 0.13
C THR A 396 12.43 25.47 0.10
N ALA A 397 13.01 25.68 -1.08
CA ALA A 397 14.40 26.11 -1.23
C ALA A 397 14.71 27.62 -1.03
N PRO A 398 13.80 28.61 -1.16
CA PRO A 398 14.18 30.00 -0.97
C PRO A 398 13.90 30.45 0.47
N GLY A 399 14.91 30.38 1.34
CA GLY A 399 14.91 31.10 2.63
C GLY A 399 14.76 30.26 3.90
N MET A 400 14.78 28.92 3.81
CA MET A 400 14.85 28.10 5.02
C MET A 400 16.25 28.24 5.64
N GLN A 401 16.36 29.05 6.70
CA GLN A 401 17.49 28.96 7.62
C GLN A 401 17.51 27.51 8.12
N VAL A 402 18.52 26.74 7.69
CA VAL A 402 18.75 25.39 8.18
C VAL A 402 18.88 25.50 9.71
N PRO A 403 18.01 24.84 10.50
CA PRO A 403 18.12 24.90 11.95
C PRO A 403 19.53 24.47 12.36
N THR A 404 20.23 25.33 13.09
CA THR A 404 21.52 24.96 13.68
C THR A 404 21.29 23.80 14.64
N ILE A 405 22.22 22.84 14.65
CA ILE A 405 22.13 21.59 15.44
C ILE A 405 21.87 21.86 16.94
N GLU A 406 22.15 23.07 17.44
CA GLU A 406 21.93 23.45 18.83
C GLU A 406 20.44 23.44 19.26
N GLU A 407 19.48 23.71 18.36
CA GLU A 407 18.04 23.75 18.74
C GLU A 407 17.41 22.36 18.92
N ALA A 408 18.04 21.29 18.43
CA ALA A 408 17.55 19.92 18.59
C ALA A 408 17.86 19.32 19.98
N SER A 409 18.68 20.00 20.79
CA SER A 409 19.19 19.51 22.07
C SER A 409 18.26 19.83 23.27
N HIS A 410 17.24 20.67 23.09
CA HIS A 410 16.42 21.20 24.19
C HIS A 410 15.04 20.54 24.36
N VAL A 411 14.80 19.38 23.76
CA VAL A 411 13.53 18.62 23.93
C VAL A 411 13.75 17.22 24.54
N ALA A 412 14.82 17.05 25.30
CA ALA A 412 15.04 15.86 26.12
C ALA A 412 15.54 16.24 27.51
N THR A 413 14.63 16.76 28.33
CA THR A 413 14.70 16.74 29.80
C THR A 413 13.34 16.39 30.33
#